data_AF-A0A3A1N4Y9-F1
#
_entry.id   AF-A0A3A1N4Y9-F1
#
_cell.length_a   1.000
_cell.length_b   1.000
_cell.length_c   1.000
_cell.angle_alpha   90.00
_cell.angle_beta   90.00
_cell.angle_gamma   90.00
#
_symmetry.space_group_name_H-M   'P 1'
#
loop_
_entity.id
_entity.type
_entity.pdbx_description
1 polymer ?
#
loop_
_entity_poly.entity_id
_entity_poly.type
_entity_poly.pdbx_seq_one_letter_code
_entity_poly.pdbx_strand_id
1 'polypeptide(L)'
;MKQLILMRHGKSSWDYDVSDNDRPLKQRGVNDAHLVSQTFGLHAPSIDFIYSSPANRALHTSMIFIRNLEFDLSKFKVNNMLYDFSGNSVQQFVQQLDNDLNTVAIFGHNYAFTSLANTWGDQYIENVPTAGLVHITFGVDDWSKISGGTTKQMVFPKHLKK
;
A
#
# COMPACT_ATOMS: atom_id res chain seq x y z
N MET A 1 3.04 -16.15 10.89
CA MET A 1 1.83 -15.58 10.27
C MET A 1 2.26 -14.40 9.42
N LYS A 2 1.77 -14.28 8.17
CA LYS A 2 2.10 -13.14 7.29
C LYS A 2 1.02 -12.07 7.28
N GLN A 3 1.43 -10.81 7.14
CA GLN A 3 0.54 -9.65 7.09
C GLN A 3 0.95 -8.70 5.97
N LEU A 4 0.03 -8.41 5.06
CA LEU A 4 0.26 -7.51 3.95
C LEU A 4 -0.59 -6.26 4.10
N ILE A 5 0.05 -5.09 4.01
CA ILE A 5 -0.62 -3.80 3.99
C ILE A 5 -0.47 -3.21 2.58
N LEU A 6 -1.59 -3.10 1.87
CA LEU A 6 -1.70 -2.54 0.53
C LEU A 6 -2.11 -1.07 0.64
N MET A 7 -1.25 -0.14 0.25
CA MET A 7 -1.53 1.29 0.28
C MET A 7 -1.52 1.90 -1.13
N ARG A 8 -2.70 2.21 -1.68
CA ARG A 8 -2.77 2.90 -2.98
C ARG A 8 -2.28 4.34 -2.81
N HIS A 9 -1.47 4.81 -3.74
CA HIS A 9 -0.98 6.20 -3.75
C HIS A 9 -2.12 7.24 -3.60
N GLY A 10 -1.78 8.40 -3.02
CA GLY A 10 -2.69 9.55 -2.90
C GLY A 10 -3.11 10.12 -4.26
N LYS A 11 -4.12 11.00 -4.27
CA LYS A 11 -4.60 11.62 -5.52
C LYS A 11 -3.46 12.39 -6.21
N SER A 12 -3.15 12.04 -7.46
CA SER A 12 -2.10 12.67 -8.28
C SER A 12 -2.63 13.78 -9.17
N SER A 13 -1.71 14.64 -9.63
CA SER A 13 -1.98 15.74 -10.55
C SER A 13 -1.82 15.34 -12.01
N TRP A 14 -2.61 15.94 -12.89
CA TRP A 14 -2.45 15.91 -14.34
C TRP A 14 -2.09 17.31 -14.89
N ASP A 15 -1.90 18.27 -14.00
CA ASP A 15 -1.83 19.70 -14.35
C ASP A 15 -0.41 20.10 -14.82
N TYR A 16 0.52 19.14 -14.90
CA TYR A 16 1.93 19.33 -15.28
C TYR A 16 2.25 18.49 -16.52
N ASP A 17 3.08 19.04 -17.40
CA ASP A 17 3.60 18.33 -18.59
C ASP A 17 4.78 17.43 -18.20
N VAL A 18 4.46 16.29 -17.59
CA VAL A 18 5.42 15.30 -17.10
C VAL A 18 4.96 13.89 -17.46
N SER A 19 5.89 12.95 -17.50
CA SER A 19 5.58 11.52 -17.70
C SER A 19 4.66 11.01 -16.60
N ASP A 20 3.92 9.91 -16.83
CA ASP A 20 3.02 9.37 -15.80
C ASP A 20 3.76 9.07 -14.49
N ASN A 21 4.97 8.50 -14.58
CA ASN A 21 5.78 8.13 -13.42
C ASN A 21 6.15 9.36 -12.56
N ASP A 22 6.31 10.51 -13.19
CA ASP A 22 6.79 11.74 -12.54
C ASP A 22 5.68 12.60 -11.95
N ARG A 23 4.41 12.23 -12.19
CA ARG A 23 3.25 13.01 -11.74
C ARG A 23 3.24 13.19 -10.21
N PRO A 24 3.17 14.44 -9.72
CA PRO A 24 3.15 14.72 -8.29
C PRO A 24 1.77 14.43 -7.68
N LEU A 25 1.72 14.39 -6.34
CA LEU A 25 0.45 14.42 -5.61
C LEU A 25 -0.24 15.78 -5.75
N LYS A 26 -1.58 15.80 -5.75
CA LYS A 26 -2.34 17.03 -5.46
C LYS A 26 -2.34 17.27 -3.94
N GLN A 27 -2.59 18.51 -3.52
CA GLN A 27 -2.70 18.86 -2.09
C GLN A 27 -3.69 17.95 -1.35
N ARG A 28 -4.86 17.68 -1.95
CA ARG A 28 -5.83 16.72 -1.38
C ARG A 28 -5.23 15.32 -1.20
N GLY A 29 -4.41 14.85 -2.14
CA GLY A 29 -3.75 13.55 -2.04
C GLY A 29 -2.76 13.47 -0.88
N VAL A 30 -2.02 14.55 -0.64
CA VAL A 30 -1.13 14.69 0.52
C VAL A 30 -1.93 14.68 1.83
N ASN A 31 -2.98 15.49 1.92
CA ASN A 31 -3.84 15.56 3.11
C ASN A 31 -4.51 14.21 3.41
N ASP A 32 -5.01 13.53 2.38
CA ASP A 32 -5.66 12.22 2.51
C ASP A 32 -4.65 11.15 2.98
N ALA A 33 -3.40 11.19 2.52
CA ALA A 33 -2.35 10.30 2.98
C ALA A 33 -1.98 10.53 4.46
N HIS A 34 -1.91 11.79 4.92
CA HIS A 34 -1.71 12.07 6.35
C HIS A 34 -2.89 11.56 7.21
N LEU A 35 -4.13 11.79 6.77
CA LEU A 35 -5.32 11.35 7.49
C LEU A 35 -5.37 9.83 7.65
N VAL A 36 -5.09 9.10 6.56
CA VAL A 36 -5.12 7.63 6.57
C VAL A 36 -3.97 7.05 7.39
N SER A 37 -2.74 7.58 7.26
CA SER A 37 -1.60 7.11 8.05
C SER A 37 -1.77 7.35 9.55
N GLN A 38 -2.29 8.53 9.95
CA GLN A 38 -2.58 8.81 11.36
C GLN A 38 -3.66 7.86 11.90
N THR A 39 -4.72 7.63 11.13
CA THR A 39 -5.80 6.72 11.55
C THR A 39 -5.30 5.28 11.67
N PHE A 40 -4.56 4.81 10.67
CA PHE A 40 -3.97 3.47 10.67
C PHE A 40 -2.97 3.30 11.83
N GLY A 41 -2.14 4.32 12.10
CA GLY A 41 -1.11 4.32 13.13
C GLY A 41 -1.64 4.10 14.55
N LEU A 42 -2.92 4.40 14.83
CA LEU A 42 -3.53 4.15 16.14
C LEU A 42 -3.52 2.66 16.52
N HIS A 43 -3.62 1.78 15.52
CA HIS A 43 -3.73 0.33 15.70
C HIS A 43 -2.89 -0.44 14.68
N ALA A 44 -1.80 0.16 14.20
CA ALA A 44 -0.93 -0.46 13.22
C ALA A 44 -0.18 -1.65 13.86
N PRO A 45 -0.07 -2.80 13.19
CA PRO A 45 0.87 -3.85 13.61
C PRO A 45 2.31 -3.34 13.47
N SER A 46 3.25 -4.00 14.16
CA SER A 46 4.68 -3.78 13.90
C SER A 46 4.98 -4.14 12.45
N ILE A 47 5.41 -3.14 11.66
CA ILE A 47 5.83 -3.32 10.27
C ILE A 47 7.32 -3.71 10.27
N ASP A 48 7.67 -4.74 9.50
CA ASP A 48 9.06 -5.18 9.38
C ASP A 48 9.77 -4.47 8.23
N PHE A 49 9.06 -4.21 7.12
CA PHE A 49 9.63 -3.55 5.95
C PHE A 49 8.57 -2.80 5.12
N ILE A 50 8.99 -1.68 4.52
CA ILE A 50 8.15 -0.89 3.61
C ILE A 50 8.75 -0.89 2.21
N TYR A 51 7.91 -1.17 1.20
CA TYR A 51 8.28 -1.04 -0.20
C TYR A 51 7.40 -0.05 -0.94
N SER A 52 7.96 0.68 -1.89
CA SER A 52 7.20 1.62 -2.71
C SER A 52 7.51 1.49 -4.18
N SER A 53 6.49 1.69 -5.01
CA SER A 53 6.64 1.90 -6.44
C SER A 53 7.51 3.13 -6.72
N PRO A 54 8.35 3.13 -7.78
CA PRO A 54 9.18 4.27 -8.14
C PRO A 54 8.41 5.53 -8.56
N ALA A 55 7.09 5.45 -8.80
CA ALA A 55 6.31 6.60 -9.20
C ALA A 55 6.27 7.68 -8.10
N ASN A 56 6.49 8.94 -8.48
CA ASN A 56 6.60 10.07 -7.56
C ASN A 56 5.41 10.15 -6.59
N ARG A 57 4.18 9.92 -7.09
CA ARG A 57 2.97 9.87 -6.27
C ARG A 57 2.98 8.76 -5.21
N ALA A 58 3.52 7.57 -5.52
CA ALA A 58 3.59 6.44 -4.60
C ALA A 58 4.73 6.64 -3.60
N LEU A 59 5.92 7.05 -4.07
CA LEU A 59 7.06 7.42 -3.22
C LEU A 59 6.67 8.49 -2.20
N HIS A 60 6.08 9.60 -2.65
CA HIS A 60 5.65 10.67 -1.76
C HIS A 60 4.61 10.18 -0.74
N THR A 61 3.64 9.36 -1.17
CA THR A 61 2.67 8.74 -0.24
C THR A 61 3.37 7.87 0.81
N SER A 62 4.38 7.08 0.42
CA SER A 62 5.15 6.24 1.36
C SER A 62 5.96 7.07 2.36
N MET A 63 6.56 8.18 1.92
CA MET A 63 7.31 9.06 2.83
C MET A 63 6.42 9.72 3.88
N ILE A 64 5.18 10.06 3.52
CA ILE A 64 4.18 10.57 4.47
C ILE A 64 3.90 9.51 5.56
N PHE A 65 3.70 8.26 5.15
CA PHE A 65 3.45 7.16 6.08
C PHE A 65 4.66 6.89 6.98
N ILE A 66 5.86 6.78 6.41
CA ILE A 66 7.10 6.55 7.16
C ILE A 66 7.27 7.61 8.24
N ARG A 67 7.07 8.89 7.90
CA ARG A 67 7.17 9.99 8.85
C ARG A 67 6.09 9.93 9.94
N ASN A 68 4.84 9.71 9.55
CA ASN A 68 3.71 9.70 10.49
C ASN A 68 3.72 8.49 11.44
N LEU A 69 4.29 7.37 11.00
CA LEU A 69 4.44 6.15 11.80
C LEU A 69 5.79 6.09 12.54
N GLU A 70 6.62 7.14 12.44
CA GLU A 70 7.98 7.18 12.98
C GLU A 70 8.82 5.94 12.58
N PHE A 71 8.60 5.45 11.37
CA PHE A 71 9.19 4.22 10.87
C PHE A 71 10.65 4.43 10.45
N ASP A 72 11.50 3.44 10.77
CA ASP A 72 12.92 3.47 10.41
C ASP A 72 13.12 3.40 8.89
N LEU A 73 13.67 4.47 8.33
CA LEU A 73 13.96 4.58 6.89
C LEU A 73 14.98 3.54 6.41
N SER A 74 15.79 2.93 7.29
CA SER A 74 16.70 1.85 6.91
C SER A 74 15.96 0.59 6.44
N LYS A 75 14.69 0.43 6.84
CA LYS A 75 13.81 -0.71 6.49
C LYS A 75 12.85 -0.37 5.35
N PHE A 76 13.31 0.46 4.42
CA PHE A 76 12.56 0.93 3.26
C PHE A 76 13.30 0.67 1.96
N LYS A 77 12.58 0.31 0.89
CA LYS A 77 13.16 0.17 -0.45
C LYS A 77 12.18 0.49 -1.57
N VAL A 78 12.68 1.08 -2.65
CA VAL A 78 11.93 1.25 -3.90
C VAL A 78 12.04 -0.01 -4.74
N ASN A 79 10.91 -0.48 -5.28
CA ASN A 79 10.89 -1.66 -6.16
C ASN A 79 10.04 -1.42 -7.42
N ASN A 80 10.64 -1.66 -8.59
CA ASN A 80 10.01 -1.45 -9.90
C ASN A 80 8.79 -2.35 -10.14
N MET A 81 8.74 -3.54 -9.53
CA MET A 81 7.60 -4.47 -9.66
C MET A 81 6.31 -3.89 -9.06
N LEU A 82 6.42 -2.88 -8.20
CA LEU A 82 5.27 -2.19 -7.62
C LEU A 82 4.70 -1.09 -8.53
N TYR A 83 5.38 -0.74 -9.62
CA TYR A 83 4.78 0.02 -10.72
C TYR A 83 4.02 -0.91 -11.65
N ASP A 84 2.88 -1.41 -11.15
CA ASP A 84 2.05 -2.38 -11.85
C ASP A 84 0.58 -2.00 -11.73
N PHE A 85 -0.15 -2.18 -12.82
CA PHE A 85 -1.57 -1.88 -12.94
C PHE A 85 -2.40 -3.16 -13.15
N SER A 86 -1.76 -4.29 -13.48
CA SER A 86 -2.37 -5.59 -13.73
C SER A 86 -2.51 -6.43 -12.45
N GLY A 87 -1.54 -6.36 -11.55
CA GLY A 87 -1.46 -7.16 -10.32
C GLY A 87 -0.45 -8.31 -10.40
N ASN A 88 -0.05 -8.75 -11.60
CA ASN A 88 0.84 -9.90 -11.76
C ASN A 88 2.25 -9.64 -11.19
N SER A 89 2.81 -8.44 -11.42
CA SER A 89 4.15 -8.12 -10.93
C SER A 89 4.12 -7.90 -9.43
N VAL A 90 3.07 -7.26 -8.90
CA VAL A 90 2.91 -7.12 -7.44
C VAL A 90 2.73 -8.48 -6.78
N GLN A 91 1.93 -9.39 -7.37
CA GLN A 91 1.77 -10.75 -6.89
C GLN A 91 3.10 -11.49 -6.82
N GLN A 92 3.86 -11.49 -7.91
CA GLN A 92 5.17 -12.13 -7.95
C GLN A 92 6.12 -11.53 -6.92
N PHE A 93 6.14 -10.20 -6.79
CA PHE A 93 6.95 -9.50 -5.80
C PHE A 93 6.63 -9.97 -4.37
N VAL A 94 5.34 -9.98 -4.01
CA VAL A 94 4.92 -10.37 -2.66
C VAL A 94 5.25 -11.84 -2.39
N GLN A 95 5.02 -12.74 -3.34
CA GLN A 95 5.31 -14.17 -3.19
C GLN A 95 6.80 -14.50 -3.08
N GLN A 96 7.68 -13.56 -3.44
CA GLN A 96 9.14 -13.68 -3.37
C GLN A 96 9.76 -12.90 -2.19
N LEU A 97 8.93 -12.33 -1.31
CA LEU A 97 9.41 -11.65 -0.10
C LEU A 97 10.16 -12.63 0.82
N ASP A 98 11.12 -12.08 1.57
CA ASP A 98 11.84 -12.82 2.58
C ASP A 98 10.88 -13.33 3.67
N ASN A 99 10.96 -14.63 3.96
CA ASN A 99 10.14 -15.29 4.97
C ASN A 99 10.51 -14.90 6.40
N ASP A 100 11.61 -14.17 6.62
CA ASP A 100 11.90 -13.56 7.92
C ASP A 100 11.02 -12.31 8.18
N LEU A 101 10.45 -11.70 7.13
CA LEU A 101 9.50 -10.59 7.25
C LEU A 101 8.10 -11.12 7.51
N ASN A 102 7.46 -10.70 8.60
CA ASN A 102 6.09 -11.09 8.94
C ASN A 102 5.07 -10.04 8.49
N THR A 103 5.38 -8.76 8.61
CA THR A 103 4.49 -7.66 8.23
C THR A 103 5.17 -6.76 7.21
N VAL A 104 4.61 -6.68 6.00
CA VAL A 104 5.14 -5.84 4.93
C VAL A 104 4.07 -4.86 4.46
N ALA A 105 4.45 -3.58 4.33
CA ALA A 105 3.61 -2.57 3.69
C ALA A 105 4.12 -2.23 2.30
N ILE A 106 3.24 -2.20 1.31
CA ILE A 106 3.57 -1.88 -0.07
C ILE A 106 2.74 -0.69 -0.58
N PHE A 107 3.39 0.21 -1.30
CA PHE A 107 2.78 1.41 -1.88
C PHE A 107 2.76 1.31 -3.40
N GLY A 108 1.58 1.41 -4.00
CA GLY A 108 1.39 1.14 -5.43
C GLY A 108 0.10 1.70 -6.02
N HIS A 109 -0.44 1.02 -7.03
CA HIS A 109 -1.45 1.55 -7.95
C HIS A 109 -2.69 0.66 -8.06
N ASN A 110 -3.77 1.25 -8.56
CA ASN A 110 -4.90 0.50 -9.11
C ASN A 110 -4.72 0.32 -10.62
N TYR A 111 -5.24 -0.74 -11.25
CA TYR A 111 -6.23 -1.69 -10.72
C TYR A 111 -5.64 -2.87 -9.92
N ALA A 112 -4.32 -3.05 -9.97
CA ALA A 112 -3.58 -4.10 -9.28
C ALA A 112 -4.01 -4.27 -7.80
N PHE A 113 -4.04 -3.20 -7.02
CA PHE A 113 -4.33 -3.30 -5.58
C PHE A 113 -5.77 -3.70 -5.29
N THR A 114 -6.75 -3.21 -6.05
CA THR A 114 -8.15 -3.69 -5.93
C THR A 114 -8.24 -5.18 -6.27
N SER A 115 -7.61 -5.61 -7.37
CA SER A 115 -7.65 -7.02 -7.78
C SER A 115 -7.04 -7.92 -6.70
N LEU A 116 -5.83 -7.61 -6.25
CA LEU A 116 -5.11 -8.41 -5.27
C LEU A 116 -5.78 -8.39 -3.90
N ALA A 117 -6.35 -7.26 -3.47
CA ALA A 117 -7.11 -7.21 -2.23
C ALA A 117 -8.32 -8.16 -2.27
N ASN A 118 -9.02 -8.24 -3.41
CA ASN A 118 -10.14 -9.17 -3.59
C ASN A 118 -9.69 -10.63 -3.78
N THR A 119 -8.51 -10.87 -4.36
CA THR A 119 -7.96 -12.23 -4.54
C THR A 119 -7.45 -12.81 -3.22
N TRP A 120 -6.83 -11.98 -2.38
CA TRP A 120 -6.17 -12.42 -1.16
C TRP A 120 -6.93 -12.14 0.11
N GLY A 121 -7.89 -11.22 0.11
CA GLY A 121 -8.75 -10.93 1.24
C GLY A 121 -10.09 -11.67 1.17
N ASP A 122 -10.81 -11.62 2.28
CA ASP A 122 -12.15 -12.18 2.47
C ASP A 122 -13.27 -11.12 2.37
N GLN A 123 -12.94 -9.88 1.99
CA GLN A 123 -13.89 -8.78 1.84
C GLN A 123 -13.85 -8.25 0.40
N TYR A 124 -15.03 -8.13 -0.21
CA TYR A 124 -15.15 -7.54 -1.54
C TYR A 124 -14.98 -6.02 -1.49
N ILE A 125 -14.11 -5.50 -2.35
CA ILE A 125 -13.80 -4.09 -2.53
C ILE A 125 -14.03 -3.74 -4.00
N GLU A 126 -15.04 -2.92 -4.27
CA GLU A 126 -15.32 -2.43 -5.63
C GLU A 126 -14.12 -1.68 -6.21
N ASN A 127 -13.53 -0.77 -5.42
CA ASN A 127 -12.32 -0.04 -5.79
C ASN A 127 -11.62 0.51 -4.54
N VAL A 128 -10.32 0.20 -4.40
CA VAL A 128 -9.46 0.85 -3.41
C VAL A 128 -9.27 2.33 -3.83
N PRO A 129 -9.79 3.33 -3.11
CA PRO A 129 -9.69 4.72 -3.52
C PRO A 129 -8.24 5.24 -3.42
N THR A 130 -7.94 6.39 -4.03
CA THR A 130 -6.64 7.04 -3.81
C THR A 130 -6.42 7.31 -2.33
N ALA A 131 -5.20 7.08 -1.84
CA ALA A 131 -4.85 7.04 -0.42
C ALA A 131 -5.60 5.97 0.40
N GLY A 132 -6.21 4.97 -0.24
CA GLY A 132 -6.87 3.86 0.46
C GLY A 132 -5.88 2.78 0.89
N LEU A 133 -6.04 2.31 2.13
CA LEU A 133 -5.26 1.24 2.72
C LEU A 133 -6.12 0.00 2.97
N VAL A 134 -5.58 -1.18 2.66
CA VAL A 134 -6.17 -2.49 2.99
C VAL A 134 -5.11 -3.32 3.71
N HIS A 135 -5.46 -3.89 4.86
CA HIS A 135 -4.58 -4.76 5.65
C HIS A 135 -5.16 -6.17 5.70
N ILE A 136 -4.36 -7.15 5.27
CA ILE A 136 -4.75 -8.55 5.16
C ILE A 136 -3.76 -9.40 5.96
N THR A 137 -4.28 -10.41 6.67
CA THR A 137 -3.46 -11.38 7.40
C THR A 137 -3.66 -12.78 6.85
N PHE A 138 -2.58 -13.56 6.76
CA PHE A 138 -2.56 -14.91 6.22
C PHE A 138 -2.07 -15.89 7.28
N GLY A 139 -2.79 -17.00 7.45
CA GLY A 139 -2.44 -18.11 8.35
C GLY A 139 -1.28 -18.98 7.87
N VAL A 140 -0.27 -18.38 7.21
CA VAL A 140 0.92 -19.05 6.69
C VAL A 140 2.18 -18.35 7.17
N ASP A 141 3.31 -19.05 7.12
CA ASP A 141 4.64 -18.52 7.44
C ASP A 141 5.54 -18.34 6.20
N ASP A 142 4.97 -18.57 5.02
CA ASP A 142 5.67 -18.55 3.74
C ASP A 142 4.92 -17.65 2.76
N TRP A 143 5.57 -16.57 2.31
CA TRP A 143 4.99 -15.60 1.39
C TRP A 143 4.56 -16.23 0.07
N SER A 144 5.23 -17.28 -0.39
CA SER A 144 4.85 -17.99 -1.62
C SER A 144 3.51 -18.72 -1.51
N LYS A 145 3.04 -18.97 -0.28
CA LYS A 145 1.81 -19.72 0.03
C LYS A 145 0.61 -18.84 0.40
N ILE A 146 0.74 -17.51 0.32
CA ILE A 146 -0.39 -16.63 0.64
C ILE A 146 -1.56 -16.87 -0.33
N SER A 147 -2.73 -17.10 0.25
CA SER A 147 -4.00 -17.26 -0.44
C SER A 147 -5.12 -17.15 0.58
N GLY A 148 -6.26 -16.55 0.21
CA GLY A 148 -7.48 -16.53 1.05
C GLY A 148 -7.27 -16.08 2.50
N GLY A 149 -6.64 -14.94 2.72
CA GLY A 149 -6.43 -14.32 4.03
C GLY A 149 -7.64 -13.54 4.55
N THR A 150 -7.52 -13.06 5.79
CA THR A 150 -8.53 -12.26 6.48
C THR A 150 -8.21 -10.77 6.37
N THR A 151 -9.15 -9.97 5.87
CA THR A 151 -9.06 -8.52 5.83
C THR A 151 -9.29 -7.96 7.22
N LYS A 152 -8.26 -7.36 7.83
CA LYS A 152 -8.34 -6.83 9.20
C LYS A 152 -8.80 -5.38 9.22
N GLN A 153 -8.33 -4.57 8.29
CA GLN A 153 -8.65 -3.15 8.25
C GLN A 153 -8.76 -2.65 6.81
N MET A 154 -9.72 -1.76 6.60
CA MET A 154 -9.86 -0.95 5.39
C MET A 154 -9.98 0.51 5.81
N VAL A 155 -8.95 1.30 5.52
CA VAL A 155 -8.89 2.71 5.92
C VAL A 155 -8.92 3.56 4.66
N PHE A 156 -10.10 4.14 4.37
CA PHE A 156 -10.32 4.94 3.17
C PHE A 156 -10.62 6.40 3.54
N PRO A 157 -10.04 7.39 2.84
CA PRO A 157 -10.22 8.80 3.20
C PRO A 157 -11.70 9.24 3.27
N LYS A 158 -12.56 8.67 2.41
CA LYS A 158 -14.00 8.99 2.38
C LYS A 158 -14.75 8.56 3.65
N HIS A 159 -14.25 7.59 4.41
CA HIS A 159 -14.86 7.14 5.67
C HIS A 159 -14.40 7.97 6.87
N LEU A 160 -13.36 8.79 6.70
CA LEU A 160 -12.72 9.55 7.78
C LEU A 160 -13.09 11.03 7.78
N LYS A 161 -13.60 11.52 6.65
CA LYS A 161 -14.05 12.90 6.51
C LYS A 161 -15.46 13.03 7.08
N LYS A 162 -15.63 13.96 8.00
CA LYS A 162 -16.94 14.41 8.49
C LYS A 162 -17.63 15.27 7.44
#